data_AF-A0A7G7BTU3-F1
#
_entry.id   AF-A0A7G7BTU3-F1
#
_cell.length_a   1.000
_cell.length_b   1.000
_cell.length_c   1.000
_cell.angle_alpha   90.00
_cell.angle_beta   90.00
_cell.angle_gamma   90.00
#
_symmetry.space_group_name_H-M   'P 1'
#
loop_
_entity.id
_entity.type
_entity.pdbx_description
1 polymer ?
#
loop_
_entity_poly.entity_id
_entity_poly.type
_entity_poly.pdbx_seq_one_letter_code
_entity_poly.pdbx_strand_id
1 'polypeptide(L)'
;MSTRSAGLDETVARLSEGARHWIGRHARYLDSPAAHTELPVTPRVKALLQLALLRRCWGEAAPADAALTEVASVVEQAWQRVDFAHLLTLDRRYARQFELMYAALTPAGAVTDEPRTVLARLTADGYLAPRRKPPYLHLEARYYADLAGADHRFASYEDLYAASLLARATTLPVADLDVCVVTHTVFYLSDFGFRAPALTDEERGRALRVVERLTDHCVGLGEWDLVGKLVLAQFCLGADPLVTASGAAGLRMLARVQSADGAIPGRSVIKRAAADATPVDFFRKSYQTTVVTALATLIVTSGRAEALCAAGASTLREAP
;
A
#
# COMPACT_ATOMS: atom_id res chain seq x y z
N MET A 1 3.41 31.97 -9.63
CA MET A 1 4.78 31.51 -9.30
C MET A 1 4.73 30.74 -8.01
N SER A 2 4.58 29.41 -8.10
CA SER A 2 4.47 28.55 -6.91
C SER A 2 5.85 28.42 -6.28
N THR A 3 6.02 28.94 -5.07
CA THR A 3 7.21 28.73 -4.24
C THR A 3 7.28 27.25 -3.88
N ARG A 4 7.89 26.45 -4.77
CA ARG A 4 8.34 25.09 -4.48
C ARG A 4 9.16 25.15 -3.19
N SER A 5 8.69 24.52 -2.13
CA SER A 5 9.51 24.37 -0.94
C SER A 5 10.49 23.24 -1.22
N ALA A 6 11.69 23.56 -1.72
CA ALA A 6 12.77 22.60 -1.92
C ALA A 6 13.04 21.74 -0.66
N GLY A 7 12.69 22.25 0.53
CA GLY A 7 12.76 21.50 1.78
C GLY A 7 11.75 20.36 1.90
N LEU A 8 10.61 20.38 1.20
CA LEU A 8 9.65 19.26 1.24
C LEU A 8 10.14 18.09 0.39
N ASP A 9 10.69 18.33 -0.81
CA ASP A 9 11.28 17.26 -1.63
C ASP A 9 12.37 16.51 -0.86
N GLU A 10 13.30 17.24 -0.22
CA GLU A 10 14.35 16.66 0.62
C GLU A 10 13.78 15.91 1.84
N THR A 11 12.71 16.44 2.45
CA THR A 11 12.02 15.77 3.56
C THR A 11 11.40 14.45 3.13
N VAL A 12 10.77 14.39 1.95
CA VAL A 12 10.18 13.16 1.43
C VAL A 12 11.25 12.14 1.06
N ALA A 13 12.38 12.58 0.49
CA ALA A 13 13.51 11.71 0.19
C ALA A 13 14.07 11.04 1.46
N ARG A 14 14.34 11.82 2.52
CA ARG A 14 14.79 11.30 3.82
C ARG A 14 13.76 10.37 4.46
N LEU A 15 12.48 10.74 4.41
CA LEU A 15 11.38 9.92 4.93
C LEU A 15 11.34 8.55 4.23
N SER A 16 11.43 8.54 2.90
CA SER A 16 11.48 7.33 2.08
C SER A 16 12.67 6.45 2.42
N GLU A 17 13.87 7.04 2.44
CA GLU A 17 15.11 6.34 2.76
C GLU A 17 15.06 5.71 4.16
N GLY A 18 14.66 6.48 5.18
CA GLY A 18 14.55 5.97 6.55
C GLY A 18 13.57 4.81 6.65
N ALA A 19 12.38 4.92 6.05
CA ALA A 19 11.37 3.88 6.12
C ALA A 19 11.84 2.60 5.40
N ARG A 20 12.45 2.72 4.23
CA ARG A 20 13.02 1.59 3.47
C ARG A 20 14.19 0.94 4.20
N HIS A 21 15.07 1.73 4.80
CA HIS A 21 16.19 1.24 5.60
C HIS A 21 15.71 0.45 6.82
N TRP A 22 14.69 0.96 7.54
CA TRP A 22 14.09 0.23 8.65
C TRP A 22 13.47 -1.09 8.20
N ILE A 23 12.76 -1.11 7.07
CA ILE A 23 12.14 -2.32 6.52
C ILE A 23 13.21 -3.34 6.13
N GLY A 24 14.27 -2.95 5.41
CA GLY A 24 15.36 -3.85 5.03
C GLY A 24 15.98 -4.55 6.24
N ARG A 25 16.29 -3.78 7.28
CA ARG A 25 16.86 -4.29 8.53
C ARG A 25 15.96 -5.29 9.25
N HIS A 26 14.65 -5.10 9.23
CA HIS A 26 13.69 -5.91 9.99
C HIS A 26 12.92 -6.93 9.16
N ALA A 27 13.06 -6.95 7.84
CA ALA A 27 12.36 -7.89 6.97
C ALA A 27 12.65 -9.34 7.39
N ARG A 28 13.92 -9.67 7.65
CA ARG A 28 14.35 -11.01 8.10
C ARG A 28 13.74 -11.44 9.43
N TYR A 29 13.39 -10.49 10.30
CA TYR A 29 12.75 -10.83 11.56
C TYR A 29 11.43 -11.57 11.31
N LEU A 30 10.63 -11.17 10.31
CA LEU A 30 9.32 -11.78 10.02
C LEU A 30 9.34 -13.28 9.73
N ASP A 31 10.46 -13.80 9.21
CA ASP A 31 10.63 -15.21 8.87
C ASP A 31 11.66 -15.92 9.80
N SER A 32 12.07 -15.25 10.88
CA SER A 32 13.03 -15.79 11.84
C SER A 32 12.38 -16.76 12.86
N PRO A 33 13.16 -17.68 13.46
CA PRO A 33 12.67 -18.53 14.56
C PRO A 33 12.13 -17.73 15.75
N ALA A 34 12.72 -16.57 16.05
CA ALA A 34 12.25 -15.68 17.11
C ALA A 34 10.83 -15.18 16.81
N ALA A 35 10.58 -14.64 15.62
CA ALA A 35 9.25 -14.20 15.23
C ALA A 35 8.22 -15.34 15.15
N HIS A 36 8.63 -16.55 14.79
CA HIS A 36 7.73 -17.72 14.85
C HIS A 36 7.25 -18.03 16.27
N THR A 37 8.07 -17.71 17.26
CA THR A 37 7.77 -17.91 18.67
C THR A 37 7.00 -16.73 19.27
N GLU A 38 7.38 -15.50 18.89
CA GLU A 38 6.93 -14.27 19.54
C GLU A 38 5.72 -13.60 18.86
N LEU A 39 5.56 -13.77 17.54
CA LEU A 39 4.51 -13.12 16.78
C LEU A 39 3.31 -14.05 16.56
N PRO A 40 2.07 -13.55 16.76
CA PRO A 40 0.89 -14.30 16.38
C PRO A 40 0.89 -14.60 14.87
N VAL A 41 0.52 -15.83 14.51
CA VAL A 41 0.68 -16.36 13.14
C VAL A 41 -0.06 -15.51 12.10
N THR A 42 -1.35 -15.23 12.28
CA THR A 42 -2.15 -14.48 11.29
C THR A 42 -1.63 -13.06 11.04
N PRO A 43 -1.31 -12.22 12.06
CA PRO A 43 -0.61 -10.95 11.84
C PRO A 43 0.74 -11.06 11.13
N ARG A 44 1.54 -12.09 11.44
CA ARG A 44 2.85 -12.31 10.80
C ARG A 44 2.70 -12.67 9.31
N VAL A 45 1.76 -13.56 8.99
CA VAL A 45 1.42 -13.90 7.59
C VAL A 45 0.94 -12.66 6.83
N LYS A 46 0.06 -11.86 7.44
CA LYS A 46 -0.37 -10.58 6.86
C LYS A 46 0.81 -9.64 6.59
N ALA A 47 1.75 -9.55 7.52
CA ALA A 47 2.95 -8.72 7.36
C ALA A 47 3.81 -9.20 6.17
N LEU A 48 4.00 -10.51 5.99
CA LEU A 48 4.71 -11.07 4.84
C LEU A 48 4.00 -10.77 3.51
N LEU A 49 2.66 -10.85 3.46
CA LEU A 49 1.88 -10.46 2.27
C LEU A 49 2.01 -8.95 1.96
N GLN A 50 2.06 -8.10 2.99
CA GLN A 50 2.30 -6.66 2.83
C GLN A 50 3.74 -6.37 2.36
N LEU A 51 4.73 -7.13 2.83
CA LEU A 51 6.11 -7.06 2.34
C LEU A 51 6.21 -7.45 0.87
N ALA A 52 5.49 -8.51 0.45
CA ALA A 52 5.44 -8.95 -0.95
C ALA A 52 4.80 -7.89 -1.86
N LEU A 53 3.73 -7.22 -1.41
CA LEU A 53 3.14 -6.09 -2.12
C LEU A 53 4.14 -4.93 -2.24
N LEU A 54 4.81 -4.56 -1.14
CA LEU A 54 5.85 -3.52 -1.17
C LEU A 54 6.98 -3.90 -2.14
N ARG A 55 7.46 -5.14 -2.12
CA ARG A 55 8.48 -5.65 -3.05
C ARG A 55 8.06 -5.46 -4.51
N ARG A 56 6.83 -5.81 -4.86
CA ARG A 56 6.27 -5.60 -6.21
C ARG A 56 6.33 -4.12 -6.58
N CYS A 57 5.73 -3.25 -5.79
CA CYS A 57 5.68 -1.81 -6.09
C CYS A 57 7.08 -1.17 -6.11
N TRP A 58 8.00 -1.65 -5.28
CA TRP A 58 9.38 -1.17 -5.26
C TRP A 58 10.15 -1.62 -6.50
N GLY A 59 9.96 -2.87 -6.96
CA GLY A 59 10.51 -3.34 -8.22
C GLY A 59 10.07 -2.51 -9.43
N GLU A 60 8.80 -2.08 -9.47
CA GLU A 60 8.30 -1.18 -10.53
C GLU A 60 8.86 0.23 -10.40
N ALA A 61 8.86 0.81 -9.19
CA ALA A 61 9.20 2.21 -8.97
C ALA A 61 10.72 2.50 -8.97
N ALA A 62 11.54 1.54 -8.54
CA ALA A 62 12.99 1.71 -8.38
C ALA A 62 13.73 0.35 -8.46
N PRO A 63 13.75 -0.31 -9.64
CA PRO A 63 14.34 -1.65 -9.81
C PRO A 63 15.85 -1.70 -9.52
N ALA A 64 16.56 -0.58 -9.65
CA ALA A 64 18.00 -0.49 -9.43
C ALA A 64 18.39 -0.29 -7.95
N ASP A 65 17.42 -0.20 -7.04
CA ASP A 65 17.69 0.00 -5.62
C ASP A 65 18.23 -1.28 -4.97
N ALA A 66 19.47 -1.23 -4.49
CA ALA A 66 20.12 -2.39 -3.87
C ALA A 66 19.36 -2.93 -2.65
N ALA A 67 18.66 -2.07 -1.89
CA ALA A 67 17.91 -2.47 -0.70
C ALA A 67 16.69 -3.34 -1.03
N LEU A 68 16.21 -3.31 -2.28
CA LEU A 68 15.15 -4.22 -2.75
C LEU A 68 15.58 -5.69 -2.67
N THR A 69 16.86 -5.98 -2.88
CA THR A 69 17.39 -7.37 -2.91
C THR A 69 17.14 -8.10 -1.60
N GLU A 70 17.35 -7.42 -0.47
CA GLU A 70 17.14 -8.02 0.85
C GLU A 70 15.66 -8.32 1.10
N VAL A 71 14.77 -7.38 0.75
CA VAL A 71 13.33 -7.55 0.87
C VAL A 71 12.83 -8.68 -0.04
N ALA A 72 13.31 -8.74 -1.29
CA ALA A 72 12.96 -9.79 -2.24
C ALA A 72 13.37 -11.17 -1.73
N SER A 73 14.57 -11.30 -1.19
CA SER A 73 15.07 -12.57 -0.65
C SER A 73 14.19 -13.11 0.48
N VAL A 74 13.73 -12.26 1.40
CA VAL A 74 12.82 -12.67 2.48
C VAL A 74 11.47 -13.15 1.94
N VAL A 75 10.90 -12.45 0.97
CA VAL A 75 9.62 -12.85 0.35
C VAL A 75 9.77 -14.17 -0.40
N GLU A 76 10.86 -14.35 -1.14
CA GLU A 76 11.16 -15.58 -1.89
C GLU A 76 11.34 -16.77 -0.94
N GLN A 77 12.08 -16.60 0.16
CA GLN A 77 12.23 -17.63 1.19
C GLN A 77 10.88 -18.02 1.80
N ALA A 78 10.04 -17.05 2.15
CA ALA A 78 8.71 -17.31 2.69
C ALA A 78 7.83 -18.10 1.71
N TRP A 79 7.90 -17.81 0.41
CA TRP A 79 7.12 -18.51 -0.62
C TRP A 79 7.63 -19.94 -0.93
N GLN A 80 8.89 -20.23 -0.66
CA GLN A 80 9.49 -21.56 -0.85
C GLN A 80 9.18 -22.53 0.30
N ARG A 81 8.69 -22.02 1.44
CA ARG A 81 8.33 -22.86 2.58
C ARG A 81 7.10 -23.70 2.29
N VAL A 82 7.23 -25.01 2.48
CA VAL A 82 6.16 -26.00 2.27
C VAL A 82 4.94 -25.74 3.17
N ASP A 83 5.15 -25.19 4.37
CA ASP A 83 4.07 -24.91 5.31
C ASP A 83 3.36 -23.58 5.06
N PHE A 84 3.91 -22.69 4.22
CA PHE A 84 3.42 -21.32 4.12
C PHE A 84 1.97 -21.23 3.64
N ALA A 85 1.60 -22.04 2.63
CA ALA A 85 0.22 -22.08 2.14
C ALA A 85 -0.78 -22.53 3.22
N HIS A 86 -0.37 -23.46 4.10
CA HIS A 86 -1.20 -23.86 5.23
C HIS A 86 -1.43 -22.72 6.22
N LEU A 87 -0.38 -21.92 6.51
CA LEU A 87 -0.46 -20.78 7.42
C LEU A 87 -1.50 -19.73 6.98
N LEU A 88 -1.71 -19.57 5.67
CA LEU A 88 -2.72 -18.65 5.11
C LEU A 88 -4.14 -19.01 5.57
N THR A 89 -4.40 -20.30 5.79
CA THR A 89 -5.76 -20.84 6.02
C THR A 89 -6.16 -20.93 7.50
N LEU A 90 -5.23 -20.66 8.42
CA LEU A 90 -5.45 -20.84 9.86
C LEU A 90 -6.57 -19.94 10.42
N ASP A 91 -6.69 -18.72 9.90
CA ASP A 91 -7.84 -17.85 10.20
C ASP A 91 -8.81 -17.83 9.02
N ARG A 92 -9.92 -18.56 9.17
CA ARG A 92 -10.97 -18.69 8.15
C ARG A 92 -11.56 -17.35 7.70
N ARG A 93 -11.45 -16.29 8.50
CA ARG A 93 -11.94 -14.95 8.15
C ARG A 93 -11.12 -14.32 7.02
N TYR A 94 -9.83 -14.63 6.96
CA TYR A 94 -8.88 -14.03 6.00
C TYR A 94 -8.35 -15.03 4.98
N ALA A 95 -8.55 -16.34 5.19
CA ALA A 95 -7.97 -17.41 4.38
C ALA A 95 -8.01 -17.14 2.88
N ARG A 96 -9.20 -16.93 2.32
CA ARG A 96 -9.37 -16.72 0.87
C ARG A 96 -8.73 -15.43 0.35
N GLN A 97 -8.68 -14.39 1.17
CA GLN A 97 -8.01 -13.13 0.83
C GLN A 97 -6.50 -13.34 0.81
N PHE A 98 -5.94 -13.99 1.83
CA PHE A 98 -4.51 -14.27 1.94
C PHE A 98 -4.02 -15.24 0.87
N GLU A 99 -4.79 -16.29 0.59
CA GLU A 99 -4.56 -17.22 -0.52
C GLU A 99 -4.48 -16.51 -1.88
N LEU A 100 -5.42 -15.58 -2.13
CA LEU A 100 -5.44 -14.84 -3.39
C LEU A 100 -4.24 -13.88 -3.49
N MET A 101 -3.91 -13.17 -2.41
CA MET A 101 -2.70 -12.34 -2.35
C MET A 101 -1.42 -13.16 -2.53
N TYR A 102 -1.35 -14.33 -1.89
CA TYR A 102 -0.22 -15.25 -2.00
C TYR A 102 0.02 -15.65 -3.46
N ALA A 103 -1.04 -16.03 -4.17
CA ALA A 103 -0.92 -16.42 -5.57
C ALA A 103 -0.56 -15.22 -6.46
N ALA A 104 -1.21 -14.07 -6.25
CA ALA A 104 -0.97 -12.85 -7.03
C ALA A 104 0.44 -12.26 -6.86
N LEU A 105 1.04 -12.43 -5.67
CA LEU A 105 2.33 -11.83 -5.31
C LEU A 105 3.49 -12.84 -5.36
N THR A 106 3.30 -13.94 -6.09
CA THR A 106 4.34 -14.97 -6.24
C THR A 106 5.57 -14.38 -6.96
N PRO A 107 6.79 -14.50 -6.39
CA PRO A 107 8.00 -14.03 -7.05
C PRO A 107 8.24 -14.71 -8.40
N ALA A 108 8.77 -13.94 -9.36
CA ALA A 108 9.19 -14.50 -10.64
C ALA A 108 10.26 -15.58 -10.43
N GLY A 109 10.10 -16.73 -11.08
CA GLY A 109 11.01 -17.87 -10.92
C GLY A 109 10.73 -18.75 -9.70
N ALA A 110 9.61 -18.57 -9.00
CA ALA A 110 9.18 -19.52 -7.97
C ALA A 110 9.05 -20.93 -8.57
N VAL A 111 9.70 -21.90 -7.91
CA VAL A 111 9.77 -23.32 -8.36
C VAL A 111 8.55 -24.13 -7.87
N THR A 112 7.63 -23.51 -7.15
CA THR A 112 6.47 -24.17 -6.55
C THR A 112 5.20 -24.00 -7.39
N ASP A 113 4.43 -25.08 -7.51
CA ASP A 113 3.10 -25.08 -8.14
C ASP A 113 1.97 -24.72 -7.15
N GLU A 114 2.30 -24.49 -5.88
CA GLU A 114 1.33 -24.21 -4.82
C GLU A 114 0.47 -22.96 -5.11
N PRO A 115 1.01 -21.81 -5.57
CA PRO A 115 0.20 -20.66 -6.00
C PRO A 115 -0.87 -21.01 -7.04
N ARG A 116 -0.53 -21.85 -8.02
CA ARG A 116 -1.47 -22.27 -9.08
C ARG A 116 -2.56 -23.17 -8.52
N THR A 117 -2.19 -24.08 -7.61
CA THR A 117 -3.13 -24.96 -6.91
C THR A 117 -4.10 -24.17 -6.04
N VAL A 118 -3.62 -23.15 -5.34
CA VAL A 118 -4.43 -22.21 -4.56
C VAL A 118 -5.43 -21.48 -5.46
N LEU A 119 -5.00 -20.94 -6.61
CA LEU A 119 -5.91 -20.26 -7.55
C LEU A 119 -6.99 -21.20 -8.08
N ALA A 120 -6.63 -22.42 -8.49
CA ALA A 120 -7.58 -23.41 -8.97
C ALA A 120 -8.66 -23.72 -7.92
N ARG A 121 -8.27 -23.84 -6.63
CA ARG A 121 -9.20 -24.00 -5.51
C ARG A 121 -10.11 -22.79 -5.33
N LEU A 122 -9.57 -21.57 -5.34
CA LEU A 122 -10.37 -20.35 -5.20
C LEU A 122 -11.40 -20.19 -6.34
N THR A 123 -11.04 -20.60 -7.56
CA THR A 123 -11.94 -20.63 -8.71
C THR A 123 -13.03 -21.68 -8.54
N ALA A 124 -12.67 -22.93 -8.21
CA ALA A 124 -13.62 -24.02 -8.00
C ALA A 124 -14.62 -23.73 -6.87
N ASP A 125 -14.14 -23.13 -5.79
CA ASP A 125 -14.97 -22.70 -4.66
C ASP A 125 -15.84 -21.48 -4.98
N GLY A 126 -15.65 -20.85 -6.15
CA GLY A 126 -16.38 -19.69 -6.62
C GLY A 126 -16.06 -18.40 -5.84
N TYR A 127 -14.87 -18.28 -5.26
CA TYR A 127 -14.42 -17.05 -4.59
C TYR A 127 -14.16 -15.92 -5.59
N LEU A 128 -13.77 -16.28 -6.83
CA LEU A 128 -13.52 -15.38 -7.97
C LEU A 128 -14.79 -15.03 -8.77
N ALA A 129 -15.93 -14.99 -8.07
CA ALA A 129 -17.22 -14.61 -8.63
C ALA A 129 -17.91 -13.55 -7.75
N PRO A 130 -18.85 -12.75 -8.31
CA PRO A 130 -19.66 -11.82 -7.55
C PRO A 130 -20.50 -12.60 -6.53
N ARG A 131 -20.12 -12.52 -5.26
CA ARG A 131 -20.87 -13.05 -4.11
C ARG A 131 -20.99 -11.96 -3.05
N ARG A 132 -21.80 -12.16 -2.00
CA ARG A 132 -21.99 -11.22 -0.87
C ARG A 132 -20.64 -10.79 -0.26
N LYS A 133 -20.02 -9.76 -0.83
CA LYS A 133 -18.88 -9.02 -0.29
C LYS A 133 -19.23 -7.53 -0.40
N PRO A 134 -18.77 -6.69 0.54
CA PRO A 134 -18.78 -5.25 0.35
C PRO A 134 -18.04 -4.86 -0.94
N PRO A 135 -18.42 -3.77 -1.63
CA PRO A 135 -17.83 -3.35 -2.90
C PRO A 135 -16.29 -3.25 -2.90
N TYR A 136 -15.68 -2.74 -1.82
CA TYR A 136 -14.22 -2.62 -1.75
C TYR A 136 -13.50 -3.98 -1.69
N LEU A 137 -14.13 -5.02 -1.14
CA LEU A 137 -13.59 -6.39 -1.16
C LEU A 137 -13.79 -7.06 -2.53
N HIS A 138 -14.74 -6.60 -3.34
CA HIS A 138 -14.80 -6.99 -4.75
C HIS A 138 -13.67 -6.35 -5.54
N LEU A 139 -13.37 -5.07 -5.32
CA LEU A 139 -12.21 -4.41 -5.92
C LEU A 139 -10.90 -5.09 -5.56
N GLU A 140 -10.70 -5.41 -4.29
CA GLU A 140 -9.51 -6.13 -3.84
C GLU A 140 -9.38 -7.51 -4.49
N ALA A 141 -10.46 -8.31 -4.45
CA ALA A 141 -10.44 -9.66 -5.01
C ALA A 141 -10.26 -9.63 -6.53
N ARG A 142 -10.83 -8.63 -7.21
CA ARG A 142 -10.59 -8.44 -8.62
C ARG A 142 -9.13 -8.06 -8.90
N TYR A 143 -8.61 -7.07 -8.19
CA TYR A 143 -7.23 -6.61 -8.37
C TYR A 143 -6.23 -7.74 -8.27
N TYR A 144 -6.32 -8.56 -7.21
CA TYR A 144 -5.41 -9.68 -7.05
C TYR A 144 -5.69 -10.83 -8.03
N ALA A 145 -6.93 -11.00 -8.51
CA ALA A 145 -7.22 -12.00 -9.56
C ALA A 145 -6.64 -11.57 -10.91
N ASP A 146 -6.80 -10.30 -11.31
CA ASP A 146 -6.17 -9.70 -12.49
C ASP A 146 -4.65 -9.88 -12.41
N LEU A 147 -4.06 -9.53 -11.25
CA LEU A 147 -2.63 -9.65 -11.00
C LEU A 147 -2.14 -11.11 -11.08
N ALA A 148 -2.92 -12.06 -10.58
CA ALA A 148 -2.61 -13.48 -10.66
C ALA A 148 -2.84 -14.09 -12.06
N GLY A 149 -3.39 -13.33 -13.01
CA GLY A 149 -3.80 -13.83 -14.33
C GLY A 149 -4.93 -14.87 -14.23
N ALA A 150 -5.76 -14.80 -13.19
CA ALA A 150 -6.81 -15.77 -12.93
C ALA A 150 -8.12 -15.38 -13.64
N ASP A 151 -8.76 -16.35 -14.28
CA ASP A 151 -10.12 -16.17 -14.81
C ASP A 151 -11.11 -15.86 -13.67
N HIS A 152 -11.89 -14.81 -13.84
CA HIS A 152 -12.86 -14.37 -12.84
C HIS A 152 -14.10 -13.75 -13.47
N ARG A 153 -15.17 -13.61 -12.67
CA ARG A 153 -16.44 -13.00 -13.10
C ARG A 153 -16.76 -11.68 -12.41
N PHE A 154 -15.78 -11.00 -11.82
CA PHE A 154 -16.00 -9.70 -11.19
C PHE A 154 -16.45 -8.63 -12.20
N ALA A 155 -17.25 -7.67 -11.74
CA ALA A 155 -17.70 -6.53 -12.54
C ALA A 155 -16.53 -5.61 -12.93
N SER A 156 -16.78 -4.68 -13.86
CA SER A 156 -15.80 -3.70 -14.35
C SER A 156 -15.28 -2.78 -13.21
N TYR A 157 -14.14 -2.10 -13.41
CA TYR A 157 -13.54 -1.30 -12.34
C TYR A 157 -14.40 -0.06 -12.11
N GLU A 158 -14.97 0.45 -13.21
CA GLU A 158 -15.98 1.49 -13.26
C GLU A 158 -17.24 1.10 -12.47
N ASP A 159 -17.82 -0.09 -12.72
CA ASP A 159 -19.01 -0.56 -12.00
C ASP A 159 -18.73 -0.73 -10.50
N LEU A 160 -17.57 -1.29 -10.15
CA LEU A 160 -17.16 -1.50 -8.77
C LEU A 160 -16.88 -0.17 -8.05
N TYR A 161 -16.33 0.83 -8.75
CA TYR A 161 -16.19 2.19 -8.25
C TYR A 161 -17.57 2.82 -8.01
N ALA A 162 -18.49 2.76 -8.97
CA ALA A 162 -19.83 3.34 -8.86
C ALA A 162 -20.60 2.76 -7.66
N ALA A 163 -20.39 1.49 -7.33
CA ALA A 163 -20.96 0.84 -6.16
C ALA A 163 -20.25 1.17 -4.83
N SER A 164 -19.07 1.78 -4.87
CA SER A 164 -18.20 1.99 -3.69
C SER A 164 -18.71 3.09 -2.75
N LEU A 165 -18.15 3.13 -1.53
CA LEU A 165 -18.35 4.25 -0.61
C LEU A 165 -17.84 5.57 -1.23
N LEU A 166 -16.69 5.51 -1.92
CA LEU A 166 -16.02 6.70 -2.45
C LEU A 166 -16.88 7.44 -3.49
N ALA A 167 -17.56 6.72 -4.38
CA ALA A 167 -18.47 7.33 -5.36
C ALA A 167 -19.62 8.12 -4.73
N ARG A 168 -20.00 7.80 -3.48
CA ARG A 168 -21.09 8.44 -2.73
C ARG A 168 -20.60 9.34 -1.59
N ALA A 169 -19.29 9.41 -1.37
CA ALA A 169 -18.71 10.02 -0.17
C ALA A 169 -18.73 11.55 -0.17
N THR A 170 -18.97 12.20 -1.31
CA THR A 170 -18.89 13.68 -1.41
C THR A 170 -19.84 14.38 -0.44
N THR A 171 -21.03 13.84 -0.21
CA THR A 171 -22.05 14.42 0.67
C THR A 171 -22.01 13.92 2.11
N LEU A 172 -21.14 12.94 2.42
CA LEU A 172 -21.08 12.34 3.75
C LEU A 172 -20.19 13.17 4.70
N PRO A 173 -20.52 13.21 6.00
CA PRO A 173 -19.63 13.71 7.04
C PRO A 173 -18.31 12.94 7.03
N VAL A 174 -17.20 13.64 7.27
CA VAL A 174 -15.85 13.02 7.24
C VAL A 174 -15.71 11.93 8.31
N ALA A 175 -16.37 12.09 9.46
CA ALA A 175 -16.37 11.14 10.56
C ALA A 175 -17.08 9.81 10.23
N ASP A 176 -17.94 9.80 9.21
CA ASP A 176 -18.68 8.61 8.78
C ASP A 176 -17.94 7.82 7.69
N LEU A 177 -16.78 8.31 7.24
CA LEU A 177 -15.98 7.70 6.19
C LEU A 177 -14.89 6.82 6.77
N ASP A 178 -14.84 5.56 6.33
CA ASP A 178 -13.73 4.67 6.64
C ASP A 178 -12.55 4.95 5.70
N VAL A 179 -11.44 5.45 6.26
CA VAL A 179 -10.22 5.76 5.51
C VAL A 179 -9.65 4.53 4.80
N CYS A 180 -9.70 3.35 5.42
CA CYS A 180 -9.19 2.12 4.80
C CYS A 180 -10.06 1.74 3.59
N VAL A 181 -11.38 1.82 3.71
CA VAL A 181 -12.29 1.55 2.58
C VAL A 181 -12.04 2.52 1.42
N VAL A 182 -11.90 3.82 1.70
CA VAL A 182 -11.64 4.85 0.68
C VAL A 182 -10.29 4.62 0.00
N THR A 183 -9.21 4.50 0.78
CA THR A 183 -7.85 4.35 0.25
C THR A 183 -7.67 3.04 -0.52
N HIS A 184 -8.22 1.93 -0.04
CA HIS A 184 -8.15 0.65 -0.73
C HIS A 184 -8.92 0.69 -2.06
N THR A 185 -10.08 1.34 -2.10
CA THR A 185 -10.81 1.58 -3.36
C THR A 185 -9.92 2.29 -4.37
N VAL A 186 -9.25 3.38 -3.97
CA VAL A 186 -8.35 4.12 -4.83
C VAL A 186 -7.17 3.26 -5.30
N PHE A 187 -6.49 2.56 -4.38
CA PHE A 187 -5.31 1.76 -4.71
C PHE A 187 -5.60 0.67 -5.74
N TYR A 188 -6.71 -0.04 -5.60
CA TYR A 188 -7.05 -1.13 -6.54
C TYR A 188 -7.51 -0.60 -7.90
N LEU A 189 -8.12 0.59 -7.95
CA LEU A 189 -8.47 1.23 -9.22
C LEU A 189 -7.22 1.64 -10.00
N SER A 190 -6.19 2.15 -9.30
CA SER A 190 -4.99 2.72 -9.90
C SER A 190 -3.78 1.77 -9.96
N ASP A 191 -3.90 0.51 -9.54
CA ASP A 191 -2.74 -0.37 -9.27
C ASP A 191 -1.66 0.37 -8.46
N PHE A 192 -2.07 0.93 -7.31
CA PHE A 192 -1.21 1.72 -6.42
C PHE A 192 -0.53 2.95 -7.09
N GLY A 193 -1.01 3.39 -8.25
CA GLY A 193 -0.47 4.53 -9.00
C GLY A 193 0.26 4.13 -10.29
N PHE A 194 0.42 2.83 -10.56
CA PHE A 194 1.02 2.32 -11.81
C PHE A 194 0.03 2.29 -12.98
N ARG A 195 -1.24 2.59 -12.75
CA ARG A 195 -2.28 2.70 -13.77
C ARG A 195 -3.17 3.92 -13.50
N ALA A 196 -3.54 4.64 -14.55
CA ALA A 196 -4.57 5.67 -14.44
C ALA A 196 -5.92 5.01 -14.05
N PRO A 197 -6.61 5.48 -12.99
CA PRO A 197 -7.89 4.91 -12.63
C PRO A 197 -8.91 5.22 -13.75
N ALA A 198 -9.73 4.23 -14.11
CA ALA A 198 -10.79 4.37 -15.12
C ALA A 198 -11.96 5.20 -14.57
N LEU A 199 -11.70 6.50 -14.36
CA LEU A 199 -12.63 7.49 -13.81
C LEU A 199 -12.64 8.70 -14.74
N THR A 200 -13.82 9.31 -14.90
CA THR A 200 -13.93 10.62 -15.53
C THR A 200 -13.19 11.68 -14.72
N ASP A 201 -12.82 12.80 -15.36
CA ASP A 201 -12.18 13.93 -14.67
C ASP A 201 -13.02 14.45 -13.49
N GLU A 202 -14.35 14.46 -13.65
CA GLU A 202 -15.27 14.89 -12.62
C GLU A 202 -15.30 13.93 -11.41
N GLU A 203 -15.37 12.62 -11.66
CA GLU A 203 -15.29 11.58 -10.63
C GLU A 203 -13.96 11.61 -9.90
N ARG A 204 -12.86 11.74 -10.64
CA ARG A 204 -11.51 11.87 -10.07
C ARG A 204 -11.40 13.11 -9.19
N GLY A 205 -11.93 14.25 -9.66
CA GLY A 205 -11.98 15.48 -8.87
C GLY A 205 -12.84 15.36 -7.60
N ARG A 206 -13.99 14.68 -7.66
CA ARG A 206 -14.83 14.39 -6.49
C ARG A 206 -14.12 13.47 -5.49
N ALA A 207 -13.51 12.40 -5.97
CA ALA A 207 -12.76 11.46 -5.16
C ALA A 207 -11.56 12.14 -4.47
N LEU A 208 -10.83 12.98 -5.20
CA LEU A 208 -9.69 13.72 -4.66
C LEU A 208 -10.12 14.64 -3.50
N ARG A 209 -11.21 15.40 -3.65
CA ARG A 209 -11.74 16.24 -2.57
C ARG A 209 -12.11 15.45 -1.32
N VAL A 210 -12.61 14.23 -1.47
CA VAL A 210 -12.90 13.34 -0.34
C VAL A 210 -11.60 12.92 0.34
N VAL A 211 -10.60 12.51 -0.43
CA VAL A 211 -9.28 12.12 0.10
C VAL A 211 -8.59 13.29 0.81
N GLU A 212 -8.60 14.50 0.24
CA GLU A 212 -8.03 15.70 0.87
C GLU A 212 -8.69 16.03 2.21
N ARG A 213 -10.04 15.99 2.27
CA ARG A 213 -10.79 16.18 3.52
C ARG A 213 -10.43 15.15 4.59
N LEU A 214 -10.27 13.88 4.20
CA LEU A 214 -9.83 12.82 5.11
C LEU A 214 -8.39 13.04 5.56
N THR A 215 -7.50 13.48 4.67
CA THR A 215 -6.12 13.83 5.03
C THR A 215 -6.10 14.93 6.08
N ASP A 216 -6.81 16.03 5.86
CA ASP A 216 -6.87 17.14 6.81
C ASP A 216 -7.44 16.70 8.16
N HIS A 217 -8.49 15.87 8.15
CA HIS A 217 -9.08 15.32 9.36
C HIS A 217 -8.07 14.45 10.15
N CYS A 218 -7.42 13.48 9.50
CA CYS A 218 -6.42 12.64 10.14
C CYS A 218 -5.19 13.43 10.61
N VAL A 219 -4.76 14.47 9.87
CA VAL A 219 -3.69 15.37 10.32
C VAL A 219 -4.11 16.14 11.57
N GLY A 220 -5.33 16.67 11.60
CA GLY A 220 -5.87 17.38 12.77
C GLY A 220 -5.98 16.51 14.02
N LEU A 221 -6.30 15.22 13.85
CA LEU A 221 -6.35 14.24 14.94
C LEU A 221 -5.00 13.61 15.30
N GLY A 222 -3.94 13.84 14.50
CA GLY A 222 -2.65 13.19 14.67
C GLY A 222 -2.68 11.68 14.37
N GLU A 223 -3.54 11.23 13.46
CA GLU A 223 -3.66 9.83 13.02
C GLU A 223 -2.70 9.51 11.86
N TRP A 224 -1.40 9.60 12.13
CA TRP A 224 -0.36 9.41 11.10
C TRP A 224 -0.33 8.00 10.48
N ASP A 225 -0.88 6.99 11.16
CA ASP A 225 -0.97 5.64 10.60
C ASP A 225 -1.91 5.52 9.38
N LEU A 226 -2.81 6.49 9.22
CA LEU A 226 -3.72 6.59 8.09
C LEU A 226 -3.21 7.55 7.00
N VAL A 227 -2.41 8.55 7.38
CA VAL A 227 -1.95 9.60 6.48
C VAL A 227 -1.08 9.09 5.33
N GLY A 228 -0.21 8.10 5.57
CA GLY A 228 0.57 7.51 4.48
C GLY A 228 -0.31 6.93 3.37
N LYS A 229 -1.44 6.32 3.73
CA LYS A 229 -2.40 5.79 2.74
C LYS A 229 -3.08 6.91 1.96
N LEU A 230 -3.48 7.97 2.66
CA LEU A 230 -4.18 9.10 2.07
C LEU A 230 -3.28 9.90 1.13
N VAL A 231 -2.00 10.09 1.48
CA VAL A 231 -0.99 10.69 0.61
C VAL A 231 -0.83 9.89 -0.68
N LEU A 232 -0.69 8.56 -0.59
CA LEU A 232 -0.63 7.71 -1.77
C LEU A 232 -1.93 7.77 -2.60
N ALA A 233 -3.09 7.85 -1.94
CA ALA A 233 -4.37 7.94 -2.63
C ALA A 233 -4.52 9.25 -3.42
N GLN A 234 -3.97 10.37 -2.94
CA GLN A 234 -3.92 11.62 -3.72
C GLN A 234 -3.11 11.42 -5.01
N PHE A 235 -1.94 10.79 -4.91
CA PHE A 235 -1.10 10.48 -6.06
C PHE A 235 -1.82 9.56 -7.06
N CYS A 236 -2.46 8.51 -6.57
CA CYS A 236 -3.25 7.58 -7.38
C CYS A 236 -4.41 8.25 -8.13
N LEU A 237 -4.92 9.39 -7.64
CA LEU A 237 -5.96 10.20 -8.28
C LEU A 237 -5.38 11.31 -9.16
N GLY A 238 -4.09 11.27 -9.48
CA GLY A 238 -3.41 12.19 -10.38
C GLY A 238 -3.04 13.54 -9.75
N ALA A 239 -3.16 13.69 -8.43
CA ALA A 239 -2.68 14.87 -7.73
C ALA A 239 -1.21 14.70 -7.35
N ASP A 240 -0.49 15.82 -7.20
CA ASP A 240 0.85 15.82 -6.63
C ASP A 240 0.79 16.12 -5.13
N PRO A 241 1.02 15.13 -4.23
CA PRO A 241 0.85 15.34 -2.79
C PRO A 241 1.85 16.32 -2.18
N LEU A 242 2.92 16.70 -2.90
CA LEU A 242 3.83 17.74 -2.44
C LEU A 242 3.30 19.16 -2.72
N VAL A 243 2.30 19.28 -3.60
CA VAL A 243 1.68 20.54 -4.00
C VAL A 243 0.32 20.73 -3.32
N THR A 244 -0.44 19.66 -3.09
CA THR A 244 -1.69 19.76 -2.32
C THR A 244 -1.39 20.17 -0.87
N ALA A 245 -2.20 21.07 -0.30
CA ALA A 245 -2.00 21.55 1.06
C ALA A 245 -2.09 20.41 2.09
N SER A 246 -3.08 19.54 1.93
CA SER A 246 -3.33 18.40 2.82
C SER A 246 -2.24 17.33 2.69
N GLY A 247 -1.80 17.00 1.47
CA GLY A 247 -0.71 16.06 1.22
C GLY A 247 0.61 16.54 1.82
N ALA A 248 0.96 17.82 1.61
CA ALA A 248 2.16 18.42 2.17
C ALA A 248 2.11 18.48 3.70
N ALA A 249 0.95 18.73 4.31
CA ALA A 249 0.77 18.67 5.76
C ALA A 249 0.97 17.23 6.29
N GLY A 250 0.41 16.24 5.59
CA GLY A 250 0.55 14.82 5.91
C GLY A 250 1.99 14.33 5.86
N LEU A 251 2.72 14.66 4.79
CA LEU A 251 4.14 14.33 4.62
C LEU A 251 5.02 14.93 5.73
N ARG A 252 4.77 16.20 6.10
CA ARG A 252 5.48 16.82 7.23
C ARG A 252 5.14 16.14 8.55
N MET A 253 3.90 15.68 8.74
CA MET A 253 3.51 14.94 9.94
C MET A 253 4.25 13.60 10.04
N LEU A 254 4.29 12.83 8.95
CA LEU A 254 5.03 11.57 8.88
C LEU A 254 6.53 11.77 9.17
N ALA A 255 7.14 12.80 8.57
CA ALA A 255 8.54 13.14 8.81
C ALA A 255 8.83 13.52 10.27
N ARG A 256 7.91 14.21 10.95
CA ARG A 256 8.07 14.55 12.38
C ARG A 256 8.00 13.36 13.31
N VAL A 257 7.25 12.32 12.96
CA VAL A 257 7.06 11.14 13.82
C VAL A 257 8.03 10.00 13.51
N GLN A 258 8.73 10.05 12.38
CA GLN A 258 9.74 9.05 12.04
C GLN A 258 10.82 9.00 13.13
N SER A 259 11.09 7.81 13.65
CA SER A 259 12.17 7.60 14.61
C SER A 259 13.53 7.65 13.91
N ALA A 260 14.58 7.85 14.71
CA ALA A 260 15.95 7.93 14.20
C ALA A 260 16.41 6.66 13.44
N ASP A 261 15.81 5.50 13.75
CA ASP A 261 16.08 4.23 13.07
C ASP A 261 15.26 4.03 11.79
N GLY A 262 14.39 5.00 11.45
CA GLY A 262 13.58 5.04 10.23
C GLY A 262 12.12 4.54 10.38
N ALA A 263 11.75 3.98 11.54
CA ALA A 263 10.39 3.48 11.77
C ALA A 263 9.37 4.61 11.85
N ILE A 264 8.13 4.31 11.49
CA ILE A 264 6.99 5.16 11.85
C ILE A 264 6.27 4.49 13.01
N PRO A 265 6.27 5.08 14.22
CA PRO A 265 5.69 4.45 15.39
C PRO A 265 4.19 4.19 15.19
N GLY A 266 3.71 3.08 15.71
CA GLY A 266 2.30 2.72 15.57
C GLY A 266 1.34 3.69 16.24
N ARG A 267 0.25 3.97 15.53
CA ARG A 267 -1.05 4.53 15.97
C ARG A 267 -0.97 5.77 16.87
N SER A 268 -1.09 6.97 16.29
CA SER A 268 -1.37 8.26 16.93
C SER A 268 -0.69 8.56 18.29
N VAL A 269 -0.95 9.73 18.88
CA VAL A 269 -0.42 10.03 20.22
C VAL A 269 -0.96 9.05 21.27
N ILE A 270 -2.15 8.47 21.03
CA ILE A 270 -2.91 7.67 22.01
C ILE A 270 -2.51 6.19 22.03
N LYS A 271 -2.07 5.64 20.90
CA LYS A 271 -1.81 4.19 20.74
C LYS A 271 -0.32 3.91 20.47
N ARG A 272 0.55 4.93 20.62
CA ARG A 272 2.00 4.84 20.57
C ARG A 272 2.49 3.68 21.45
N ALA A 273 3.58 3.04 21.04
CA ALA A 273 4.32 2.17 21.94
C ALA A 273 4.68 2.97 23.20
N ALA A 274 4.40 2.40 24.38
CA ALA A 274 4.82 3.01 25.64
C ALA A 274 6.36 3.14 25.65
N ALA A 275 6.89 4.06 26.46
CA ALA A 275 8.34 4.30 26.51
C ALA A 275 9.14 3.04 26.92
N ASP A 276 8.49 2.11 27.61
CA ASP A 276 9.00 0.83 28.09
C ASP A 276 8.57 -0.36 27.21
N ALA A 277 8.01 -0.12 26.02
CA ALA A 277 7.59 -1.20 25.14
C ALA A 277 8.77 -2.09 24.73
N THR A 278 8.52 -3.40 24.69
CA THR A 278 9.51 -4.36 24.20
C THR A 278 9.84 -4.09 22.72
N PRO A 279 11.04 -4.48 22.24
CA PRO A 279 11.37 -4.36 20.81
C PRO A 279 10.35 -5.04 19.89
N VAL A 280 9.80 -6.19 20.33
CA VAL A 280 8.76 -6.93 19.62
C VAL A 280 7.47 -6.11 19.52
N ASP A 281 7.03 -5.49 20.62
CA ASP A 281 5.81 -4.66 20.61
C ASP A 281 5.99 -3.39 19.79
N PHE A 282 7.17 -2.78 19.84
CA PHE A 282 7.50 -1.65 18.97
C PHE A 282 7.44 -2.06 17.50
N PHE A 283 8.10 -3.17 17.12
CA PHE A 283 8.05 -3.69 15.75
C PHE A 283 6.61 -3.93 15.30
N ARG A 284 5.80 -4.65 16.09
CA ARG A 284 4.41 -4.97 15.77
C ARG A 284 3.55 -3.73 15.55
N LYS A 285 3.76 -2.68 16.35
CA LYS A 285 3.01 -1.42 16.25
C LYS A 285 3.46 -0.58 15.04
N SER A 286 4.76 -0.56 14.76
CA SER A 286 5.34 0.31 13.72
C SER A 286 5.26 -0.29 12.31
N TYR A 287 5.28 -1.63 12.19
CA TYR A 287 5.49 -2.32 10.92
C TYR A 287 4.59 -1.84 9.77
N GLN A 288 3.26 -1.91 9.96
CA GLN A 288 2.32 -1.57 8.89
C GLN A 288 2.45 -0.10 8.49
N THR A 289 2.59 0.81 9.45
CA THR A 289 2.69 2.24 9.17
C THR A 289 4.01 2.58 8.47
N THR A 290 5.11 1.94 8.84
CA THR A 290 6.39 2.09 8.13
C THR A 290 6.29 1.56 6.70
N VAL A 291 5.72 0.38 6.48
CA VAL A 291 5.53 -0.21 5.14
C VAL A 291 4.70 0.70 4.24
N VAL A 292 3.56 1.20 4.74
CA VAL A 292 2.70 2.12 3.99
C VAL A 292 3.42 3.44 3.69
N THR A 293 4.22 3.95 4.63
CA THR A 293 4.97 5.19 4.43
C THR A 293 6.05 5.00 3.35
N ALA A 294 6.83 3.91 3.42
CA ALA A 294 7.80 3.56 2.40
C ALA A 294 7.14 3.42 1.02
N LEU A 295 6.01 2.71 0.94
CA LEU A 295 5.24 2.55 -0.29
C LEU A 295 4.79 3.90 -0.86
N ALA A 296 4.17 4.73 -0.03
CA ALA A 296 3.65 6.03 -0.44
C ALA A 296 4.76 6.96 -0.95
N THR A 297 5.84 7.12 -0.16
CA THR A 297 6.92 8.03 -0.54
C THR A 297 7.68 7.54 -1.75
N LEU A 298 7.92 6.23 -1.87
CA LEU A 298 8.60 5.63 -3.02
C LEU A 298 7.86 5.91 -4.33
N ILE A 299 6.56 5.59 -4.38
CA ILE A 299 5.74 5.77 -5.58
C ILE A 299 5.62 7.25 -5.93
N VAL A 300 5.36 8.12 -4.94
CA VAL A 300 5.25 9.56 -5.16
C VAL A 300 6.57 10.13 -5.72
N THR A 301 7.73 9.70 -5.20
CA THR A 301 9.01 10.19 -5.70
C THR A 301 9.34 9.68 -7.10
N SER A 302 9.07 8.40 -7.38
CA SER A 302 9.38 7.80 -8.69
C SER A 302 8.50 8.36 -9.80
N GLY A 303 7.17 8.43 -9.60
CA GLY A 303 6.27 8.96 -10.61
C GLY A 303 6.49 10.46 -10.89
N ARG A 304 6.96 11.23 -9.91
CA ARG A 304 7.41 12.61 -10.12
C ARG A 304 8.64 12.68 -11.01
N ALA A 305 9.63 11.82 -10.80
CA ALA A 305 10.83 11.78 -11.64
C ALA A 305 10.47 11.48 -13.10
N GLU A 306 9.57 10.52 -13.33
CA GLU A 306 9.06 10.19 -14.67
C GLU A 306 8.33 11.37 -15.33
N ALA A 307 7.43 12.04 -14.60
CA ALA A 307 6.70 13.20 -15.11
C ALA A 307 7.63 14.37 -15.47
N LEU A 308 8.67 14.63 -14.67
CA LEU A 308 9.68 15.65 -14.95
C LEU A 308 10.53 15.29 -16.18
N CYS A 309 10.95 14.03 -16.31
CA CYS A 309 11.66 13.54 -17.50
C CYS A 309 10.82 13.67 -18.77
N ALA A 310 9.53 13.30 -18.71
CA ALA A 310 8.60 13.41 -19.83
C ALA A 310 8.37 14.88 -20.25
N ALA A 311 8.20 15.79 -19.28
CA ALA A 311 8.05 17.21 -19.55
C ALA A 311 9.32 17.83 -20.19
N GLY A 312 10.51 17.47 -19.69
CA GLY A 312 11.79 17.93 -20.26
C GLY A 312 12.02 17.44 -21.70
N ALA A 313 11.64 16.21 -22.01
CA ALA A 313 11.71 15.65 -23.36
C ALA A 313 10.72 16.32 -24.34
N SER A 314 9.55 16.74 -23.86
CA SER A 314 8.57 17.50 -24.65
C SER A 314 9.09 18.91 -24.98
N THR A 315 9.71 19.60 -24.02
CA THR A 315 10.26 20.94 -24.22
C THR A 315 11.46 20.99 -25.18
N LEU A 316 12.21 19.88 -25.30
CA LEU A 316 13.33 19.78 -26.24
C LEU A 316 12.88 19.48 -27.68
N ARG A 317 11.64 19.03 -27.91
CA ARG A 317 11.07 18.81 -29.25
C ARG A 317 10.38 20.04 -29.84
N GLU A 318 10.19 21.09 -29.05
CA GLU A 318 9.55 22.35 -29.48
C GLU A 318 10.54 23.52 -29.63
N ALA A 319 11.84 23.28 -29.56
CA ALA A 319 12.85 24.29 -29.89
C ALA A 319 13.16 24.25 -31.41
N PRO A 320 12.91 25.32 -32.17
CA PRO A 320 13.18 25.39 -33.61
C PRO A 320 14.69 25.42 -33.94
#